data_AF-A0A7S3BMM0-F1
#
_entry.id   AF-A0A7S3BMM0-F1
#
_cell.length_a   1.000
_cell.length_b   1.000
_cell.length_c   1.000
_cell.angle_alpha   90.00
_cell.angle_beta   90.00
_cell.angle_gamma   90.00
#
_symmetry.space_group_name_H-M   'P 1'
#
loop_
_entity.id
_entity.type
_entity.pdbx_description
1 polymer ?
#
loop_
_entity_poly.entity_id
_entity_poly.type
_entity_poly.pdbx_seq_one_letter_code
_entity_poly.pdbx_strand_id
1 'polypeptide(L)'
;VAGVPAVAHPRVGVVSTAGLAMFALGLTLETAADGQKWLFKGDPANVGRFCDAGVWKLCQHPNWMGNLLIWSGILVLNIPTLLAGASHPHGATAWRQYLRLGCATLSPLFLFALFSGQANDTIGNAVALSKAKYGSDGAFLAYLEKTPLLFPTVRSTVAFFRSLVAGQ
;
A
#
# COMPACT_ATOMS: atom_id res chain seq x y z
N VAL A 1 26.30 -22.75 -37.41
CA VAL A 1 25.91 -21.81 -36.34
C VAL A 1 24.47 -22.15 -35.96
N ALA A 2 24.26 -22.88 -34.86
CA ALA A 2 22.92 -23.20 -34.39
C ALA A 2 22.28 -21.91 -33.87
N GLY A 3 21.20 -21.46 -34.52
CA GLY A 3 20.49 -20.25 -34.13
C GLY A 3 19.85 -20.45 -32.77
N VAL A 4 20.12 -19.52 -31.84
CA VAL A 4 19.37 -19.42 -30.58
C VAL A 4 17.89 -19.31 -30.95
N PRO A 5 17.01 -20.21 -30.46
CA PRO A 5 15.59 -20.10 -30.75
C PRO A 5 15.10 -18.75 -30.23
N ALA A 6 14.37 -18.01 -31.06
CA ALA A 6 13.78 -16.75 -30.66
C ALA A 6 12.88 -17.01 -29.44
N VAL A 7 13.35 -16.59 -28.26
CA VAL A 7 12.56 -16.66 -27.03
C VAL A 7 11.39 -15.72 -27.26
N ALA A 8 10.19 -16.28 -27.47
CA ALA A 8 8.98 -15.49 -27.59
C ALA A 8 8.83 -14.71 -26.28
N HIS A 9 8.98 -13.38 -26.33
CA HIS A 9 8.73 -12.55 -25.17
C HIS A 9 7.27 -12.74 -24.76
N PRO A 10 6.99 -13.09 -23.48
CA PRO A 10 5.64 -13.18 -23.01
C PRO A 10 4.96 -11.83 -23.24
N ARG A 11 3.81 -11.83 -23.93
CA ARG A 11 3.04 -10.60 -24.13
C ARG A 11 2.57 -10.10 -22.77
N VAL A 12 2.73 -8.79 -22.54
CA VAL A 12 2.19 -8.15 -21.33
C VAL A 12 0.66 -8.23 -21.41
N GLY A 13 0.09 -9.07 -20.55
CA GLY A 13 -1.36 -9.24 -20.46
C GLY A 13 -2.01 -8.12 -19.64
N VAL A 14 -3.34 -8.05 -19.71
CA VAL A 14 -4.16 -7.13 -18.89
C VAL A 14 -3.85 -7.29 -17.40
N VAL A 15 -3.69 -8.53 -16.93
CA VAL A 15 -3.35 -8.84 -15.53
C VAL A 15 -2.00 -8.26 -15.11
N SER A 16 -0.96 -8.44 -15.93
CA SER A 16 0.36 -7.87 -15.66
C SER A 16 0.35 -6.35 -15.68
N THR A 17 -0.42 -5.76 -16.59
CA THR A 17 -0.61 -4.30 -16.67
C THR A 17 -1.32 -3.76 -15.43
N ALA A 18 -2.37 -4.44 -14.96
CA ALA A 18 -3.08 -4.07 -13.74
C ALA A 18 -2.17 -4.18 -12.50
N GLY A 19 -1.39 -5.25 -12.39
CA GLY A 19 -0.41 -5.42 -11.30
C GLY A 19 0.67 -4.33 -11.30
N LEU A 20 1.17 -3.95 -12.48
CA LEU A 20 2.11 -2.85 -12.62
C LEU A 20 1.48 -1.50 -12.24
N ALA A 21 0.23 -1.24 -12.63
CA ALA A 21 -0.48 -0.03 -12.25
C ALA A 21 -0.70 0.04 -10.73
N MET A 22 -1.12 -1.06 -10.09
CA MET A 22 -1.22 -1.16 -8.63
C MET A 22 0.13 -0.86 -7.96
N PHE A 23 1.20 -1.51 -8.43
CA PHE A 23 2.54 -1.26 -7.91
C PHE A 23 2.94 0.21 -8.00
N ALA A 24 2.77 0.84 -9.17
CA ALA A 24 3.12 2.24 -9.39
C ALA A 24 2.30 3.19 -8.51
N LEU A 25 1.00 2.93 -8.36
CA LEU A 25 0.13 3.69 -7.45
C LEU A 25 0.55 3.53 -5.99
N GLY A 26 0.87 2.31 -5.57
CA GLY A 26 1.34 2.02 -4.21
C GLY A 26 2.66 2.71 -3.90
N LEU A 27 3.62 2.64 -4.82
CA LEU A 27 4.90 3.32 -4.72
C LEU A 27 4.74 4.84 -4.66
N THR A 28 3.87 5.40 -5.50
CA THR A 28 3.57 6.83 -5.50
C THR A 28 2.98 7.27 -4.17
N LEU A 29 2.02 6.51 -3.63
CA LEU A 29 1.37 6.80 -2.36
C LEU A 29 2.33 6.69 -1.18
N GLU A 30 3.14 5.63 -1.10
CA GLU A 30 4.19 5.44 -0.09
C GLU A 30 5.16 6.63 -0.09
N THR A 31 5.72 6.94 -1.26
CA THR A 31 6.69 8.02 -1.43
C THR A 31 6.08 9.38 -1.09
N ALA A 32 4.85 9.64 -1.52
CA ALA A 32 4.16 10.89 -1.22
C ALA A 32 3.85 11.03 0.28
N ALA A 33 3.38 9.96 0.93
CA ALA A 33 3.08 9.96 2.35
C ALA A 33 4.32 10.27 3.20
N ASP A 34 5.42 9.55 2.96
CA ASP A 34 6.65 9.73 3.70
C ASP A 34 7.32 11.08 3.39
N GLY A 35 7.32 11.49 2.11
CA GLY A 35 7.83 12.80 1.70
C GLY A 35 7.06 13.96 2.36
N GLN A 36 5.73 13.91 2.37
CA GLN A 36 4.90 14.91 3.04
C GLN A 36 5.17 14.96 4.55
N LYS A 37 5.30 13.79 5.19
CA LYS A 37 5.58 13.72 6.64
C LYS A 37 6.99 14.21 6.98
N TRP A 38 7.97 13.92 6.12
CA TRP A 38 9.34 14.40 6.28
C TRP A 38 9.41 15.92 6.16
N LEU A 39 8.81 16.49 5.12
CA LEU A 39 8.72 17.95 4.93
C LEU A 39 7.97 18.61 6.10
N PHE A 40 6.84 18.04 6.52
CA PHE A 40 6.05 18.58 7.63
C PHE A 40 6.84 18.63 8.93
N LYS A 41 7.58 17.56 9.26
CA LYS A 41 8.38 17.50 10.49
C LYS A 41 9.68 18.32 10.42
N GLY A 42 10.17 18.60 9.22
CA GLY A 42 11.36 19.42 9.01
C GLY A 42 11.13 20.91 9.25
N ASP A 43 9.88 21.36 9.19
CA ASP A 43 9.51 22.75 9.43
C ASP A 43 9.44 23.07 10.94
N PRO A 44 10.25 24.03 11.45
CA PRO A 44 10.21 24.47 12.84
C PRO A 44 8.83 24.95 13.31
N ALA A 45 7.98 25.46 12.40
CA ALA A 45 6.62 25.89 12.73
C ALA A 45 5.67 24.73 13.08
N ASN A 46 6.06 23.49 12.73
CA ASN A 46 5.27 22.28 12.97
C ASN A 46 5.78 21.45 14.16
N VAL A 47 6.75 21.98 14.92
CA VAL A 47 7.23 21.34 16.15
C VAL A 47 6.07 21.17 17.13
N GLY A 48 5.86 19.95 17.60
CA GLY A 48 4.74 19.62 18.49
C GLY A 48 3.38 19.46 17.81
N ARG A 49 3.30 19.56 16.48
CA ARG A 49 2.08 19.29 15.71
C ARG A 49 2.10 17.88 15.10
N PHE A 50 0.93 17.38 14.74
CA PHE A 50 0.75 16.13 13.99
C PHE A 50 0.58 16.44 12.50
N CYS A 51 0.99 15.50 11.65
CA CYS A 51 0.87 15.66 10.20
C CYS A 51 -0.53 15.24 9.75
N ASP A 52 -1.29 16.19 9.22
CA ASP A 52 -2.64 16.00 8.66
C ASP A 52 -2.75 16.55 7.21
N ALA A 53 -1.61 16.76 6.56
CA ALA A 53 -1.53 17.37 5.24
C ALA A 53 -1.58 16.33 4.11
N GLY A 54 -2.13 16.73 2.96
CA GLY A 54 -2.09 15.93 1.73
C GLY A 54 -2.73 14.55 1.87
N VAL A 55 -1.99 13.49 1.54
CA VAL A 55 -2.51 12.12 1.53
C VAL A 55 -2.85 11.60 2.94
N TRP A 56 -2.35 12.26 3.99
CA TRP A 56 -2.72 11.98 5.38
C TRP A 56 -4.17 12.35 5.71
N LYS A 57 -4.86 13.12 4.85
CA LYS A 57 -6.32 13.36 4.96
C LYS A 57 -7.16 12.15 4.48
N LEU A 58 -6.58 11.22 3.72
CA LEU A 58 -7.30 10.06 3.17
C LEU A 58 -7.48 8.95 4.21
N CYS A 59 -6.39 8.62 4.91
CA CYS A 59 -6.35 7.67 6.02
C CYS A 59 -5.19 8.02 6.96
N GLN A 60 -5.18 7.44 8.16
CA GLN A 60 -4.18 7.73 9.19
C GLN A 60 -2.80 7.17 8.84
N HIS A 61 -2.74 6.14 8.01
CA HIS A 61 -1.50 5.48 7.58
C HIS A 61 -1.47 5.28 6.05
N PRO A 62 -1.36 6.36 5.26
CA PRO A 62 -1.36 6.28 3.81
C PRO A 62 -0.12 5.54 3.28
N ASN A 63 0.99 5.59 4.01
CA ASN A 63 2.19 4.81 3.73
C ASN A 63 1.92 3.29 3.83
N TRP A 64 1.33 2.81 4.93
CA TRP A 64 0.99 1.37 5.05
C TRP A 64 0.03 0.89 3.96
N MET A 65 -0.92 1.74 3.54
CA MET A 65 -1.76 1.46 2.38
C MET A 65 -0.94 1.36 1.07
N GLY A 66 0.00 2.29 0.86
CA GLY A 66 0.92 2.27 -0.29
C GLY A 66 1.73 0.97 -0.33
N ASN A 67 2.30 0.59 0.81
CA ASN A 67 3.05 -0.65 0.97
C ASN A 67 2.19 -1.89 0.65
N LEU A 68 0.98 -1.99 1.20
CA LEU A 68 0.04 -3.07 0.88
C LEU A 68 -0.27 -3.14 -0.63
N LEU A 69 -0.43 -2.00 -1.28
CA LEU A 69 -0.73 -1.92 -2.70
C LEU A 69 0.47 -2.33 -3.57
N ILE A 70 1.70 -2.01 -3.14
CA ILE A 70 2.94 -2.49 -3.77
C ILE A 70 2.98 -4.02 -3.77
N TRP A 71 2.85 -4.65 -2.61
CA TRP A 71 2.96 -6.11 -2.51
C TRP A 71 1.80 -6.85 -3.16
N SER A 72 0.59 -6.29 -3.09
CA SER A 72 -0.56 -6.81 -3.83
C SER A 72 -0.36 -6.65 -5.34
N GLY A 73 0.21 -5.53 -5.79
CA GLY A 73 0.54 -5.29 -7.20
C GLY A 73 1.59 -6.27 -7.73
N ILE A 74 2.64 -6.57 -6.95
CA ILE A 74 3.64 -7.59 -7.28
C ILE A 74 3.00 -8.98 -7.41
N LEU A 75 2.08 -9.35 -6.50
CA LEU A 75 1.34 -10.61 -6.62
C LEU A 75 0.56 -10.65 -7.93
N VAL A 76 -0.27 -9.63 -8.21
CA VAL A 76 -1.10 -9.55 -9.43
C VAL A 76 -0.24 -9.59 -10.69
N LEU A 77 0.87 -8.85 -10.72
CA LEU A 77 1.83 -8.82 -11.82
C LEU A 77 2.34 -10.23 -12.18
N ASN A 78 2.54 -11.08 -11.16
CA ASN A 78 3.08 -12.43 -11.29
C ASN A 78 2.03 -13.54 -11.47
N ILE A 79 0.72 -13.25 -11.32
CA ILE A 79 -0.36 -14.25 -11.49
C ILE A 79 -0.22 -15.07 -12.78
N PRO A 80 0.01 -14.46 -13.97
CA PRO A 80 0.13 -15.24 -15.20
C PRO A 80 1.27 -16.27 -15.16
N THR A 81 2.41 -15.90 -14.56
CA THR A 81 3.58 -16.79 -14.39
C THR A 81 3.31 -17.88 -13.36
N LEU A 82 2.61 -17.56 -12.27
CA LEU A 82 2.25 -18.50 -11.22
C LEU A 82 1.24 -19.56 -11.70
N LEU A 83 0.32 -19.16 -12.58
CA LEU A 83 -0.71 -20.02 -13.15
C LEU A 83 -0.29 -20.70 -14.47
N ALA A 84 0.82 -20.28 -15.09
CA ALA A 84 1.31 -20.89 -16.32
C ALA A 84 1.48 -22.41 -16.15
N GLY A 85 0.82 -23.16 -17.03
CA GLY A 85 0.93 -24.61 -17.18
C GLY A 85 1.54 -24.93 -18.54
N ALA A 86 2.49 -25.87 -18.55
CA ALA A 86 3.17 -26.50 -19.70
C ALA A 86 4.60 -26.03 -20.03
N SER A 87 5.05 -24.82 -19.66
CA SER A 87 6.42 -24.34 -19.99
C SER A 87 7.46 -24.50 -18.87
N HIS A 88 7.04 -24.95 -17.68
CA HIS A 88 7.92 -25.10 -16.52
C HIS A 88 8.43 -26.56 -16.45
N PRO A 89 9.73 -26.81 -16.17
CA PRO A 89 10.34 -28.14 -16.21
C PRO A 89 9.78 -29.19 -15.24
N HIS A 90 8.72 -28.89 -14.47
CA HIS A 90 8.21 -29.73 -13.37
C HIS A 90 6.73 -30.13 -13.52
N GLY A 91 6.16 -30.04 -14.73
CA GLY A 91 4.83 -30.58 -15.05
C GLY A 91 3.66 -29.72 -14.56
N ALA A 92 2.62 -29.64 -15.40
CA ALA A 92 1.43 -28.81 -15.20
C ALA A 92 0.34 -29.53 -14.38
N THR A 93 0.60 -29.81 -13.10
CA THR A 93 -0.47 -30.29 -12.22
C THR A 93 -1.17 -29.11 -11.54
N ALA A 94 -2.51 -29.07 -11.62
CA ALA A 94 -3.33 -27.98 -11.09
C ALA A 94 -3.02 -27.66 -9.62
N TRP A 95 -2.80 -28.68 -8.78
CA TRP A 95 -2.46 -28.47 -7.37
C TRP A 95 -1.15 -27.69 -7.16
N ARG A 96 -0.15 -27.85 -8.04
CA ARG A 96 1.12 -27.09 -7.98
C ARG A 96 0.94 -25.62 -8.37
N GLN A 97 0.02 -25.32 -9.28
CA GLN A 97 -0.33 -23.93 -9.62
C GLN A 97 -0.99 -23.24 -8.42
N TYR A 98 -1.97 -23.90 -7.80
CA TYR A 98 -2.63 -23.36 -6.62
C TYR A 98 -1.71 -23.26 -5.40
N LEU A 99 -0.79 -24.21 -5.22
CA LEU A 99 0.23 -24.12 -4.17
C LEU A 99 1.13 -22.89 -4.38
N ARG A 100 1.65 -22.67 -5.59
CA ARG A 100 2.49 -21.50 -5.90
C ARG A 100 1.74 -20.19 -5.67
N LEU A 101 0.51 -20.10 -6.14
CA LEU A 101 -0.34 -18.93 -5.92
C LEU A 101 -0.63 -18.72 -4.42
N GLY A 102 -0.94 -19.81 -3.69
CA GLY A 102 -1.18 -19.78 -2.25
C GLY A 102 0.06 -19.27 -1.49
N CYS A 103 1.24 -19.84 -1.77
CA CYS A 103 2.50 -19.39 -1.18
C CYS A 103 2.80 -17.92 -1.48
N ALA A 104 2.58 -17.47 -2.73
CA ALA A 104 2.78 -16.07 -3.11
C ALA A 104 1.81 -15.12 -2.39
N THR A 105 0.59 -15.58 -2.09
CA THR A 105 -0.44 -14.80 -1.39
C THR A 105 -0.17 -14.66 0.11
N LEU A 106 0.64 -15.55 0.71
CA LEU A 106 0.99 -15.46 2.14
C LEU A 106 1.70 -14.14 2.48
N SER A 107 2.53 -13.61 1.58
CA SER A 107 3.26 -12.35 1.82
C SER A 107 2.34 -11.13 1.98
N PRO A 108 1.46 -10.79 1.02
CA PRO A 108 0.55 -9.66 1.19
C PRO A 108 -0.46 -9.87 2.31
N LEU A 109 -0.89 -11.11 2.59
CA LEU A 109 -1.74 -11.41 3.75
C LEU A 109 -1.01 -11.18 5.07
N PHE A 110 0.25 -11.59 5.16
CA PHE A 110 1.08 -11.35 6.33
C PHE A 110 1.30 -9.86 6.57
N LEU A 111 1.61 -9.09 5.52
CA LEU A 111 1.74 -7.63 5.63
C LEU A 111 0.42 -6.97 6.01
N PHE A 112 -0.70 -7.44 5.47
CA PHE A 112 -2.02 -6.96 5.87
C PHE A 112 -2.28 -7.20 7.37
N ALA A 113 -1.97 -8.39 7.87
CA ALA A 113 -2.10 -8.71 9.28
C ALA A 113 -1.15 -7.85 10.14
N LEU A 114 0.11 -7.67 9.72
CA LEU A 114 1.07 -6.83 10.42
C LEU A 114 0.62 -5.37 10.51
N PHE A 115 0.27 -4.75 9.37
CA PHE A 115 -0.15 -3.35 9.35
C PHE A 115 -1.49 -3.15 10.06
N SER A 116 -2.43 -4.10 9.96
CA SER A 116 -3.67 -4.07 10.75
C SER A 116 -3.40 -4.15 12.24
N GLY A 117 -2.46 -5.01 12.65
CA GLY A 117 -2.01 -5.10 14.04
C GLY A 117 -1.33 -3.83 14.52
N GLN A 118 -0.47 -3.22 13.70
CA GLN A 118 0.18 -1.95 14.02
C GLN A 118 -0.79 -0.77 14.11
N ALA A 119 -1.81 -0.75 13.25
CA ALA A 119 -2.81 0.29 13.22
C ALA A 119 -3.78 0.21 14.41
N ASN A 120 -4.12 -1.00 14.82
CA ASN A 120 -4.97 -1.25 15.99
C ASN A 120 -4.20 -1.30 17.31
N ASP A 121 -2.91 -0.93 17.32
CA ASP A 121 -2.05 -0.93 18.52
C ASP A 121 -1.92 -2.33 19.17
N THR A 122 -2.23 -3.40 18.42
CA THR A 122 -2.02 -4.80 18.83
C THR A 122 -0.55 -5.20 18.66
N ILE A 123 0.12 -4.60 17.68
CA ILE A 123 1.52 -4.88 17.34
C ILE A 123 2.31 -3.58 17.37
N GLY A 124 3.17 -3.41 18.37
CA GLY A 124 3.98 -2.20 18.53
C GLY A 124 3.21 -1.02 19.14
N ASN A 125 3.90 0.11 19.32
CA ASN A 125 3.43 1.20 20.17
C ASN A 125 3.27 2.53 19.41
N ALA A 126 3.26 2.51 18.08
CA ALA A 126 3.31 3.73 17.27
C ALA A 126 2.07 4.64 17.47
N VAL A 127 0.90 4.03 17.61
CA VAL A 127 -0.36 4.74 17.86
C VAL A 127 -0.42 5.19 19.32
N ALA A 128 -0.07 4.33 20.27
CA ALA A 128 0.08 4.71 21.68
C ALA A 128 1.01 5.92 21.88
N LEU A 129 2.18 5.92 21.25
CA LEU A 129 3.14 7.02 21.33
C LEU A 129 2.59 8.32 20.72
N SER A 130 1.84 8.22 19.62
CA SER A 130 1.19 9.38 19.00
C SER A 130 0.11 9.95 19.92
N LYS A 131 -0.69 9.09 20.55
CA LYS A 131 -1.68 9.50 21.57
C LYS A 131 -1.04 10.08 22.82
N ALA A 132 0.08 9.53 23.28
CA ALA A 132 0.82 10.10 24.42
C ALA A 132 1.38 11.49 24.11
N LYS A 133 1.78 11.74 22.85
CA LYS A 133 2.36 13.01 22.42
C LYS A 133 1.32 14.10 22.10
N TYR A 134 0.22 13.73 21.45
CA TYR A 134 -0.76 14.67 20.90
C TYR A 134 -2.17 14.51 21.49
N GLY A 135 -2.40 13.58 22.41
CA GLY A 135 -3.74 13.21 22.90
C GLY A 135 -4.45 14.30 23.71
N SER A 136 -3.74 15.33 24.16
CA SER A 136 -4.34 16.52 24.79
C SER A 136 -4.80 17.57 23.79
N ASP A 137 -4.44 17.45 22.50
CA ASP A 137 -4.84 18.36 21.44
C ASP A 137 -6.20 17.95 20.85
N GLY A 138 -7.19 18.84 20.97
CA GLY A 138 -8.53 18.62 20.43
C GLY A 138 -8.55 18.45 18.91
N ALA A 139 -7.62 19.08 18.18
CA ALA A 139 -7.53 18.93 16.73
C ALA A 139 -7.06 17.51 16.34
N PHE A 140 -6.15 16.92 17.12
CA PHE A 140 -5.68 15.55 16.91
C PHE A 140 -6.79 14.53 17.17
N LEU A 141 -7.58 14.71 18.24
CA LEU A 141 -8.73 13.84 18.53
C LEU A 141 -9.78 13.91 17.42
N ALA A 142 -10.11 15.12 16.94
CA ALA A 142 -11.03 15.29 15.81
C ALA A 142 -10.51 14.65 14.52
N TYR A 143 -9.19 14.69 14.29
CA TYR A 143 -8.56 14.00 13.18
C TYR A 143 -8.71 12.47 13.28
N LEU A 144 -8.48 11.88 14.46
CA LEU A 144 -8.65 10.44 14.67
C LEU A 144 -10.09 9.98 14.45
N GLU A 145 -11.07 10.80 14.82
CA GLU A 145 -12.49 10.48 14.62
C GLU A 145 -12.91 10.58 13.14
N LYS A 146 -12.38 11.57 12.41
CA LYS A 146 -12.76 11.84 11.02
C LYS A 146 -12.04 10.93 10.02
N THR A 147 -10.79 10.59 10.30
CA THR A 147 -9.88 9.95 9.33
C THR A 147 -9.81 8.45 9.56
N PRO A 148 -10.12 7.61 8.56
CA PRO A 148 -10.09 6.16 8.74
C PRO A 148 -8.66 5.64 8.91
N LEU A 149 -8.53 4.47 9.54
CA LEU A 149 -7.25 3.94 10.00
C LEU A 149 -6.30 3.55 8.85
N LEU A 150 -6.72 2.62 7.97
CA LEU A 150 -5.90 2.03 6.90
C LEU A 150 -6.43 2.34 5.51
N PHE A 151 -7.71 2.06 5.26
CA PHE A 151 -8.33 2.28 3.95
C PHE A 151 -9.20 3.54 3.94
N PRO A 152 -9.14 4.35 2.88
CA PRO A 152 -9.96 5.54 2.75
C PRO A 152 -11.42 5.15 2.63
N THR A 153 -12.28 5.93 3.28
CA THR A 153 -13.72 5.83 3.13
C THR A 153 -14.16 6.77 2.01
N VAL A 154 -15.39 6.59 1.51
CA VAL A 154 -15.99 7.53 0.56
C VAL A 154 -15.96 8.96 1.13
N ARG A 155 -16.24 9.11 2.43
CA ARG A 155 -16.21 10.40 3.12
C ARG A 155 -14.82 11.05 3.10
N SER A 156 -13.77 10.31 3.46
CA SER A 156 -12.41 10.87 3.48
C SER A 156 -11.89 11.16 2.07
N THR A 157 -12.23 10.30 1.10
CA THR A 157 -11.90 10.51 -0.32
C THR A 157 -12.55 11.78 -0.87
N VAL A 158 -13.86 11.97 -0.65
CA VAL A 158 -14.57 13.18 -1.08
C VAL A 158 -14.00 14.42 -0.39
N ALA A 159 -13.69 14.33 0.91
CA ALA A 159 -13.10 15.45 1.65
C ALA A 159 -11.71 15.83 1.09
N PHE A 160 -10.87 14.85 0.75
CA PHE A 160 -9.56 15.08 0.15
C PHE A 160 -9.65 15.74 -1.23
N PHE A 161 -10.50 15.23 -2.12
CA PHE A 161 -10.68 15.86 -3.43
C PHE A 161 -11.27 17.27 -3.32
N ARG A 162 -12.17 17.51 -2.37
CA ARG A 162 -12.66 18.87 -2.07
C ARG A 162 -11.54 19.79 -1.60
N SER A 163 -10.62 19.34 -0.74
CA SER A 163 -9.49 20.17 -0.32
C SER A 163 -8.54 20.48 -1.49
N LEU A 164 -8.31 19.51 -2.38
CA LEU A 164 -7.51 19.75 -3.59
C LEU A 164 -8.12 20.81 -4.50
N VAL A 165 -9.45 20.76 -4.73
CA VAL A 165 -10.15 21.78 -5.54
C VAL A 165 -10.18 23.14 -4.85
N ALA A 166 -10.26 23.17 -3.51
CA ALA A 166 -10.29 24.40 -2.73
C ALA A 166 -8.92 25.09 -2.59
N GLY A 167 -7.83 24.47 -3.05
CA GLY A 167 -6.48 25.05 -2.98
C GLY A 167 -5.88 25.12 -1.56
N GLN A 168 -6.33 24.26 -0.64
CA GLN A 168 -5.86 24.17 0.76
C GLN A 168 -5.28 22.79 1.10
#